data_AF-A0A9D9RVD5-F1
#
_entry.id   AF-A0A9D9RVD5-F1
#
_cell.length_a   1.000
_cell.length_b   1.000
_cell.length_c   1.000
_cell.angle_alpha   90.00
_cell.angle_beta   90.00
_cell.angle_gamma   90.00
#
_symmetry.space_group_name_H-M   'P 1'
#
loop_
_entity.id
_entity.type
_entity.pdbx_description
1 polymer ?
#
loop_
_entity_poly.entity_id
_entity_poly.type
_entity_poly.pdbx_seq_one_letter_code
_entity_poly.pdbx_strand_id
1 'polypeptide(L)'
;MIFALSALLVFQLAGEVLARSLSLPIPGPVIGMLMLFVALVLRGGPGEELQTTSQNLLQHLSLLFVPAGTGIMIHLHRVSDEWLPLLVSLLVSTLATLVVTALVMKLCQRSPAPSKEAP
;
A
#
# COMPACT_ATOMS: atom_id res chain seq x y z
N MET A 1 -13.57 5.11 -18.90
CA MET A 1 -13.76 4.11 -17.81
C MET A 1 -13.26 2.71 -18.20
N ILE A 2 -13.75 2.09 -19.27
CA ILE A 2 -13.30 0.73 -19.67
C ILE A 2 -11.80 0.73 -19.93
N PHE A 3 -11.29 1.72 -20.66
CA PHE A 3 -9.85 1.87 -20.91
C PHE A 3 -9.03 1.91 -19.61
N ALA A 4 -9.46 2.72 -18.63
CA ALA A 4 -8.79 2.82 -17.35
C ALA A 4 -8.83 1.51 -16.54
N LEU A 5 -9.98 0.85 -16.46
CA LEU A 5 -10.11 -0.45 -15.79
C LEU A 5 -9.26 -1.52 -16.48
N SER A 6 -9.27 -1.57 -17.81
CA SER A 6 -8.44 -2.48 -18.59
C SER A 6 -6.96 -2.22 -18.32
N ALA A 7 -6.52 -0.96 -18.29
CA ALA A 7 -5.14 -0.63 -17.95
C ALA A 7 -4.77 -1.15 -16.54
N LEU A 8 -5.59 -0.85 -15.53
CA LEU A 8 -5.38 -1.32 -14.16
C LEU A 8 -5.29 -2.85 -14.09
N LEU A 9 -6.23 -3.56 -14.73
CA LEU A 9 -6.28 -5.02 -14.74
C LEU A 9 -5.14 -5.67 -15.54
N VAL A 10 -4.69 -5.05 -16.63
CA VAL A 10 -3.56 -5.56 -17.43
C VAL A 10 -2.26 -5.45 -16.64
N PHE A 11 -2.00 -4.32 -15.98
CA PHE A 11 -0.81 -4.18 -15.12
C PHE A 11 -0.88 -5.10 -13.90
N GLN A 12 -2.06 -5.23 -13.28
CA GLN A 12 -2.32 -6.19 -12.21
C GLN A 12 -2.01 -7.63 -12.64
N LEU A 13 -2.51 -8.04 -13.81
CA LEU A 13 -2.30 -9.38 -14.36
C LEU A 13 -0.83 -9.60 -14.74
N ALA A 14 -0.18 -8.62 -15.36
CA ALA A 14 1.24 -8.70 -15.68
C ALA A 14 2.11 -8.86 -14.43
N GLY A 15 1.81 -8.12 -13.36
CA GLY A 15 2.45 -8.26 -12.06
C GLY A 15 2.23 -9.63 -11.43
N GLU A 16 1.02 -10.18 -11.53
CA GLU A 16 0.70 -11.53 -11.05
C GLU A 16 1.43 -12.63 -11.83
N VAL A 17 1.46 -12.52 -13.17
CA VAL A 17 2.20 -13.45 -14.04
C VAL A 17 3.70 -13.39 -13.73
N LEU A 18 4.26 -12.21 -13.49
CA LEU A 18 5.66 -12.06 -13.13
C LEU A 18 5.95 -12.63 -11.73
N ALA A 19 5.12 -12.31 -10.73
CA ALA A 19 5.27 -12.82 -9.38
C ALA A 19 5.26 -14.35 -9.35
N ARG A 20 4.33 -14.98 -10.08
CA ARG A 20 4.23 -16.44 -10.15
C ARG A 20 5.33 -17.09 -10.97
N SER A 21 5.71 -16.51 -12.10
CA SER A 21 6.75 -17.10 -12.96
C SER A 21 8.14 -17.04 -12.33
N LEU A 22 8.46 -15.97 -11.58
CA LEU A 22 9.72 -15.83 -10.86
C LEU A 22 9.65 -16.34 -9.41
N SER A 23 8.50 -16.88 -8.95
CA SER A 23 8.28 -17.33 -7.57
C SER A 23 8.66 -16.28 -6.51
N LEU A 24 8.29 -15.01 -6.76
CA LEU A 24 8.66 -13.90 -5.88
C LEU A 24 7.82 -13.91 -4.60
N PRO A 25 8.41 -13.60 -3.42
CA PRO A 25 7.70 -13.51 -2.14
C PRO A 25 6.93 -12.17 -2.00
N ILE A 26 6.44 -11.61 -3.11
CA ILE A 26 5.76 -10.32 -3.17
C ILE A 26 4.44 -10.53 -3.91
N PRO A 27 3.31 -10.00 -3.42
CA PRO A 27 2.04 -10.10 -4.14
C PRO A 27 2.12 -9.49 -5.54
N GLY A 28 1.60 -10.19 -6.55
CA GLY A 28 1.46 -9.68 -7.91
C GLY A 28 0.87 -8.27 -8.03
N PRO A 29 -0.18 -7.89 -7.26
CA PRO A 29 -0.70 -6.51 -7.27
C PRO A 29 0.34 -5.42 -7.01
N VAL A 30 1.29 -5.67 -6.11
CA VAL A 30 2.33 -4.69 -5.76
C VAL A 30 3.28 -4.51 -6.94
N ILE A 31 3.65 -5.59 -7.61
CA ILE A 31 4.47 -5.56 -8.82
C ILE A 31 3.74 -4.82 -9.95
N GLY A 32 2.46 -5.12 -10.16
CA GLY A 32 1.62 -4.43 -11.16
C GLY A 32 1.52 -2.92 -10.90
N MET A 33 1.38 -2.52 -9.64
CA MET A 33 1.41 -1.10 -9.23
C MET A 33 2.73 -0.43 -9.58
N LEU A 34 3.88 -1.08 -9.33
CA LEU A 34 5.20 -0.56 -9.70
C LEU A 34 5.36 -0.43 -11.21
N MET A 35 4.91 -1.43 -11.98
CA MET A 35 4.93 -1.37 -13.45
C MET A 35 4.08 -0.22 -13.99
N LEU A 36 2.85 -0.05 -13.47
CA LEU A 36 1.98 1.06 -13.83
C LEU A 36 2.63 2.40 -13.46
N PHE A 37 3.21 2.50 -12.26
CA PHE A 37 3.91 3.71 -11.82
C PHE A 37 5.04 4.10 -12.78
N VAL A 38 5.92 3.16 -13.15
CA VAL A 38 6.99 3.40 -14.13
C VAL A 38 6.42 3.83 -15.48
N ALA A 39 5.36 3.17 -15.96
CA ALA A 39 4.70 3.55 -17.20
C ALA A 39 4.11 4.97 -17.15
N LEU A 40 3.52 5.37 -16.02
CA LEU A 40 2.99 6.72 -15.83
C LEU A 40 4.09 7.77 -15.74
N VAL A 41 5.21 7.47 -15.07
CA VAL A 41 6.39 8.36 -15.03
C VAL A 41 6.92 8.60 -16.44
N LEU A 42 7.09 7.54 -17.24
CA LEU A 42 7.54 7.65 -18.63
C LEU A 42 6.55 8.41 -19.52
N ARG A 43 5.24 8.33 -19.21
CA ARG A 43 4.18 9.03 -19.95
C ARG A 43 3.97 10.48 -19.51
N GLY A 44 4.57 10.91 -18.39
CA GLY A 44 4.35 12.23 -17.80
C GLY A 44 3.07 12.36 -16.96
N GLY A 45 2.47 11.23 -16.52
CA GLY A 45 1.35 11.21 -15.58
C GLY A 45 0.11 10.42 -16.06
N PRO A 46 -0.90 10.27 -15.17
CA PRO A 46 -2.16 9.63 -15.52
C PRO A 46 -2.98 10.52 -16.45
N GLY A 47 -3.70 9.88 -17.39
CA GLY A 47 -4.75 10.59 -18.15
C GLY A 47 -6.00 10.80 -17.29
N GLU A 48 -6.83 11.75 -17.68
CA GLU A 48 -8.06 12.12 -16.95
C GLU A 48 -8.97 10.91 -16.69
N GLU A 49 -9.16 10.02 -17.67
CA GLU A 49 -9.95 8.80 -17.49
C GLU A 49 -9.40 7.87 -16.39
N LEU A 50 -8.07 7.71 -16.33
CA LEU A 50 -7.43 6.83 -15.35
C LEU A 50 -7.53 7.42 -13.95
N GLN A 51 -7.36 8.74 -13.84
CA GLN A 51 -7.50 9.46 -12.59
C GLN A 51 -8.94 9.39 -12.06
N THR A 52 -9.93 9.72 -12.88
CA THR A 52 -11.36 9.67 -12.50
C THR A 52 -11.80 8.26 -12.13
N THR A 53 -11.41 7.25 -12.91
CA THR A 53 -11.76 5.86 -12.63
C THR A 53 -11.11 5.36 -11.32
N SER A 54 -9.83 5.68 -11.11
CA SER A 54 -9.13 5.32 -9.87
C SER A 54 -9.76 6.00 -8.65
N GLN A 55 -10.12 7.28 -8.76
CA GLN A 55 -10.78 8.02 -7.69
C GLN A 55 -12.15 7.42 -7.35
N ASN A 56 -12.94 7.05 -8.36
CA ASN A 56 -14.23 6.38 -8.14
C ASN A 56 -14.06 5.02 -7.44
N LEU A 57 -13.05 4.22 -7.83
CA LEU A 57 -12.74 2.96 -7.15
C LEU A 57 -12.33 3.20 -5.68
N LEU A 58 -11.51 4.23 -5.42
CA LEU A 58 -11.08 4.59 -4.07
C LEU A 58 -12.26 5.05 -3.20
N GLN A 59 -13.21 5.81 -3.75
CA GLN A 59 -14.44 6.19 -3.04
C GLN A 59 -15.30 4.98 -2.65
N HIS A 60 -15.23 3.90 -3.43
CA HIS A 60 -15.96 2.66 -3.19
C HIS A 60 -15.07 1.52 -2.65
N LEU A 61 -13.88 1.84 -2.11
CA LEU A 61 -12.93 0.83 -1.60
C LEU A 61 -13.55 -0.08 -0.55
N SER A 62 -14.49 0.42 0.27
CA SER A 62 -15.21 -0.39 1.25
C SER A 62 -15.88 -1.61 0.63
N LEU A 63 -16.43 -1.48 -0.60
CA LEU A 63 -17.02 -2.61 -1.33
C LEU A 63 -15.94 -3.63 -1.75
N LEU A 64 -14.76 -3.16 -2.12
CA LEU A 64 -13.62 -4.01 -2.49
C LEU A 64 -13.02 -4.75 -1.30
N PHE A 65 -13.22 -4.26 -0.07
CA PHE A 65 -12.83 -4.94 1.16
C PHE A 65 -13.87 -5.96 1.67
N VAL A 66 -15.11 -5.95 1.15
CA VAL A 66 -16.14 -6.92 1.56
C VAL A 66 -15.67 -8.38 1.38
N PRO A 67 -15.09 -8.80 0.23
CA PRO A 67 -14.60 -10.17 0.06
C PRO A 67 -13.48 -10.55 1.04
N ALA A 68 -12.60 -9.59 1.37
CA ALA A 68 -11.56 -9.81 2.36
C ALA A 68 -12.16 -9.99 3.76
N GLY A 69 -13.16 -9.16 4.11
CA GLY A 69 -13.88 -9.24 5.37
C GLY A 69 -14.67 -10.54 5.54
N THR A 70 -15.39 -10.99 4.50
CA THR A 70 -16.14 -12.26 4.54
C THR A 70 -15.20 -13.47 4.65
N GLY A 71 -13.99 -13.40 4.09
CA GLY A 71 -12.96 -14.43 4.29
C GLY A 71 -12.54 -14.57 5.76
N ILE A 72 -12.45 -13.46 6.50
CA ILE A 72 -12.15 -13.46 7.94
C ILE A 72 -13.31 -14.07 8.74
N MET A 73 -14.55 -13.83 8.32
CA MET A 73 -15.74 -14.38 9.01
C MET A 73 -15.74 -15.92 9.10
N ILE A 74 -15.10 -16.61 8.15
CA ILE A 74 -14.94 -18.08 8.18
C ILE A 74 -14.09 -18.53 9.39
N HIS A 75 -13.15 -17.68 9.83
CA HIS A 75 -12.23 -17.95 10.94
C HIS A 75 -12.57 -17.12 12.19
N LEU A 76 -13.79 -16.57 12.26
CA LEU A 76 -14.18 -15.63 13.30
C LEU A 76 -14.03 -16.20 14.71
N HIS A 77 -14.24 -17.51 14.88
CA HIS A 77 -14.04 -18.18 16.18
C HIS A 77 -12.59 -18.06 16.66
N ARG A 78 -11.62 -18.35 15.78
CA ARG A 78 -10.19 -18.22 16.10
C ARG A 78 -9.78 -16.78 16.39
N VAL A 79 -10.33 -15.84 15.63
CA VAL A 79 -10.12 -14.40 15.87
C VAL A 79 -10.71 -14.00 17.22
N SER A 80 -11.86 -14.55 17.60
CA SER A 80 -12.49 -14.31 18.89
C SER A 80 -11.73 -14.93 20.06
N ASP A 81 -11.05 -16.06 19.87
CA ASP A 81 -10.23 -16.68 20.93
C ASP A 81 -8.91 -15.93 21.13
N GLU A 82 -8.32 -15.43 20.04
CA GLU A 82 -7.02 -14.75 20.03
C GLU A 82 -7.13 -13.21 19.92
N TRP A 83 -8.31 -12.63 20.18
CA TRP A 83 -8.56 -11.20 19.99
C TRP A 83 -7.61 -10.29 20.78
N LEU A 84 -7.27 -10.70 22.01
CA LEU A 84 -6.41 -9.93 22.90
C LEU A 84 -4.94 -9.97 22.44
N PRO A 85 -4.32 -11.15 22.16
CA PRO A 85 -3.02 -11.21 21.49
C PRO A 85 -2.95 -10.42 20.19
N LEU A 86 -3.97 -10.50 19.33
CA LEU A 86 -4.04 -9.77 18.07
C LEU A 86 -4.01 -8.25 18.30
N LEU A 87 -4.85 -7.76 19.21
CA LEU A 87 -4.97 -6.33 19.51
C LEU A 87 -3.68 -5.77 20.13
N VAL A 88 -3.09 -6.50 21.08
CA VAL A 88 -1.81 -6.10 21.70
C VAL A 88 -0.68 -6.11 20.67
N SER A 89 -0.58 -7.15 19.85
CA SER A 89 0.43 -7.24 18.78
C SER A 89 0.30 -6.08 17.79
N LEU A 90 -0.92 -5.72 17.39
CA LEU A 90 -1.18 -4.63 16.47
C LEU A 90 -0.81 -3.26 17.06
N LEU A 91 -1.21 -2.97 18.31
CA LEU A 91 -0.89 -1.71 18.96
C LEU A 91 0.61 -1.57 19.22
N VAL A 92 1.24 -2.60 19.79
CA VAL A 92 2.66 -2.58 20.12
C VAL A 92 3.51 -2.47 18.86
N SER A 93 3.23 -3.25 17.81
CA SER A 93 3.99 -3.17 16.54
C SER A 93 3.83 -1.82 15.85
N THR A 94 2.62 -1.24 15.87
CA THR A 94 2.37 0.09 15.28
C THR A 94 3.14 1.17 16.04
N LEU A 95 3.05 1.20 17.36
CA LEU A 95 3.77 2.17 18.21
C LEU A 95 5.29 1.99 18.07
N ALA A 96 5.78 0.75 18.10
CA ALA A 96 7.19 0.45 17.91
C ALA A 96 7.68 0.93 16.54
N THR A 97 6.92 0.68 15.46
CA THR A 97 7.27 1.16 14.11
C THR A 97 7.35 2.68 14.06
N LEU A 98 6.39 3.39 14.67
CA LEU A 98 6.40 4.84 14.74
C LEU A 98 7.63 5.38 15.50
N VAL A 99 7.92 4.82 16.68
CA VAL A 99 9.07 5.23 17.51
C VAL A 99 10.38 4.97 16.77
N VAL A 100 10.56 3.77 16.20
CA VAL A 100 11.77 3.41 15.46
C VAL A 100 11.94 4.33 14.24
N THR A 101 10.88 4.56 13.47
CA THR A 101 10.92 5.47 12.32
C THR A 101 11.31 6.89 12.76
N ALA A 102 10.74 7.40 13.86
CA ALA A 102 11.07 8.72 14.39
C ALA A 102 12.53 8.82 14.87
N LEU A 103 13.04 7.79 15.55
CA LEU A 103 14.43 7.70 15.98
C LEU A 103 15.38 7.65 14.78
N VAL A 104 15.09 6.83 13.77
CA VAL A 104 15.89 6.74 12.54
C VAL A 104 15.91 8.08 11.82
N MET A 105 14.77 8.77 11.68
CA MET A 105 14.74 10.10 11.10
C MET A 105 15.58 11.10 11.92
N LYS A 106 15.47 11.09 13.25
CA LYS A 106 16.26 11.96 14.14
C LYS A 106 17.77 11.69 14.02
N LEU A 107 18.18 10.43 13.85
CA LEU A 107 19.58 10.04 13.66
C LEU A 107 20.10 10.46 12.26
N CYS A 108 19.27 10.32 11.22
CA CYS A 108 19.61 10.74 9.86
C CYS A 108 19.57 12.27 9.67
N GLN A 109 18.84 13.00 10.51
CA GLN A 109 18.88 14.45 10.57
C GLN A 109 20.19 14.91 11.24
N ARG A 110 21.22 15.08 10.40
CA ARG A 110 22.49 15.72 10.78
C ARG A 110 22.19 17.12 11.34
N SER A 111 22.67 17.38 12.55
CA SER A 111 22.49 18.62 13.35
C SER A 111 22.32 19.88 12.48
N PRO A 112 21.28 20.70 12.68
CA PRO A 112 21.25 22.03 12.09
C PRO A 112 22.49 22.77 12.59
N ALA A 113 23.33 23.26 11.67
CA ALA A 113 24.36 24.22 12.04
C ALA A 113 23.67 25.40 12.72
N PRO A 114 24.16 25.90 13.87
CA PRO A 114 23.53 27.03 14.54
C PRO A 114 23.58 28.21 13.57
N SER A 115 22.40 28.62 13.08
CA SER A 115 22.23 29.85 12.33
C SER A 115 22.70 30.97 13.23
N LYS A 116 23.90 31.48 12.93
CA LYS A 116 24.47 32.69 13.48
C LYS A 116 23.49 33.82 13.17
N GLU A 117 22.63 34.15 14.13
CA GLU A 117 21.98 35.46 14.14
C GLU A 117 23.10 36.48 14.31
N ALA A 118 23.42 37.16 13.20
CA ALA A 118 24.29 38.31 13.17
C ALA A 118 23.43 39.57 13.39
N PRO A 119 24.00 40.61 14.03
CA PRO A 119 23.30 41.55 14.91
C PRO A 119 22.38 42.56 14.22
#